data_AF-A0A847X232-F1
#
_entry.id   AF-A0A847X232-F1
#
_cell.length_a   1.000
_cell.length_b   1.000
_cell.length_c   1.000
_cell.angle_alpha   90.00
_cell.angle_beta   90.00
_cell.angle_gamma   90.00
#
_symmetry.space_group_name_H-M   'P 1'
#
loop_
_entity.id
_entity.type
_entity.pdbx_description
1 polymer ?
#
loop_
_entity_poly.entity_id
_entity_poly.type
_entity_poly.pdbx_seq_one_letter_code
_entity_poly.pdbx_strand_id
1 'polypeptide(L)'
;QQNAEELLTDASHRANIDGLAKEDLLYNVGEPGAANRTSMVAESTRLIELIAQENKPVLVVEYDLDPDQSKEAERIIDNLGYVLTLANRSLSKTRP
;
A
#
# COMPACT_ATOMS: atom_id res chain seq x y z
N GLN A 1 -3.34 -4.05 -10.67
CA GLN A 1 -1.85 -4.16 -10.73
C GLN A 1 -1.29 -4.29 -9.31
N GLN A 2 -0.04 -4.76 -9.11
CA GLN A 2 0.61 -4.84 -7.80
C GLN A 2 1.99 -4.13 -7.77
N ASN A 3 2.28 -3.37 -6.70
CA ASN A 3 3.46 -2.52 -6.52
C ASN A 3 3.60 -1.55 -7.71
N ALA A 4 4.69 -1.55 -8.48
CA ALA A 4 4.80 -0.94 -9.82
C ALA A 4 4.10 0.44 -10.02
N GLU A 5 4.04 1.25 -8.97
CA GLU A 5 3.35 2.54 -8.94
C GLU A 5 4.03 3.56 -9.87
N GLU A 6 5.29 3.33 -10.26
CA GLU A 6 6.01 4.16 -11.22
C GLU A 6 5.34 4.15 -12.60
N LEU A 7 4.68 3.04 -12.97
CA LEU A 7 3.94 2.91 -14.23
C LEU A 7 2.67 3.77 -14.24
N LEU A 8 2.20 4.25 -13.08
CA LEU A 8 1.06 5.16 -13.01
C LEU A 8 1.38 6.56 -13.57
N THR A 9 2.64 6.88 -13.89
CA THR A 9 2.97 8.10 -14.62
C THR A 9 2.45 8.09 -16.06
N ASP A 10 2.19 6.92 -16.65
CA ASP A 10 1.57 6.75 -17.96
C ASP A 10 0.04 6.69 -17.83
N ALA A 11 -0.65 7.69 -18.39
CA ALA A 11 -2.11 7.75 -18.38
C ALA A 11 -2.77 6.62 -19.17
N SER A 12 -2.14 6.13 -20.24
CA SER A 12 -2.66 5.01 -21.01
C SER A 12 -2.59 3.71 -20.21
N HIS A 13 -1.56 3.54 -19.39
CA HIS A 13 -1.45 2.42 -18.46
C HIS A 13 -2.55 2.48 -17.40
N ARG A 14 -2.72 3.65 -16.76
CA ARG A 14 -3.81 3.84 -15.78
C ARG A 14 -5.18 3.55 -16.38
N ALA A 15 -5.44 3.96 -17.62
CA ALA A 15 -6.72 3.72 -18.30
C ALA A 15 -7.04 2.23 -18.52
N ASN A 16 -6.04 1.35 -18.50
CA ASN A 16 -6.21 -0.08 -18.76
C ASN A 16 -6.23 -0.95 -17.50
N ILE A 17 -6.22 -0.36 -16.31
CA ILE A 17 -6.31 -1.08 -15.04
C ILE A 17 -7.44 -0.54 -14.16
N ASP A 18 -8.05 -1.44 -13.38
CA ASP A 18 -9.15 -1.10 -12.49
C ASP A 18 -8.68 -0.55 -11.14
N GLY A 19 -7.41 -0.73 -10.78
CA GLY A 19 -6.86 -0.30 -9.51
C GLY A 19 -5.47 -0.84 -9.22
N LEU A 20 -4.98 -0.48 -8.04
CA LEU A 20 -3.65 -0.82 -7.56
C LEU A 20 -3.69 -1.59 -6.24
N ALA A 21 -2.88 -2.63 -6.12
CA ALA A 21 -2.47 -3.20 -4.85
C ALA A 21 -1.03 -2.78 -4.53
N LYS A 22 -0.75 -2.36 -3.30
CA LYS A 22 0.58 -2.02 -2.80
C LYS A 22 0.88 -2.88 -1.59
N GLU A 23 1.98 -3.61 -1.63
CA GLU A 23 2.50 -4.30 -0.45
C GLU A 23 3.53 -3.41 0.24
N ASP A 24 3.66 -3.57 1.56
CA ASP A 24 4.76 -3.00 2.33
C ASP A 24 4.88 -1.49 2.10
N LEU A 25 3.76 -0.75 2.16
CA LEU A 25 3.79 0.70 1.97
C LEU A 25 4.49 1.36 3.15
N LEU A 26 4.15 0.94 4.37
CA LEU A 26 4.57 1.57 5.62
C LEU A 26 5.70 0.81 6.32
N TYR A 27 5.77 -0.53 6.18
CA TYR A 27 6.76 -1.36 6.88
C TYR A 27 7.42 -2.39 5.94
N ASN A 28 8.45 -3.07 6.43
CA ASN A 28 9.04 -4.31 5.89
C ASN A 28 9.86 -4.25 4.58
N VAL A 29 10.01 -3.12 3.88
CA VAL A 29 10.80 -3.07 2.63
C VAL A 29 12.29 -3.26 2.89
N GLY A 30 12.81 -2.68 3.98
CA GLY A 30 14.22 -2.77 4.35
C GLY A 30 14.52 -3.97 5.23
N GLU A 31 14.01 -3.93 6.45
CA GLU A 31 14.17 -4.98 7.46
C GLU A 31 12.79 -5.45 7.93
N PRO A 32 12.59 -6.76 8.18
CA PRO A 32 11.33 -7.28 8.70
C PRO A 32 10.93 -6.59 10.02
N GLY A 33 9.67 -6.14 10.09
CA GLY A 33 9.09 -5.42 11.24
C GLY A 33 9.51 -3.96 11.36
N ALA A 34 10.43 -3.47 10.52
CA ALA A 34 10.88 -2.08 10.56
C ALA A 34 9.99 -1.17 9.71
N ALA A 35 9.81 0.07 10.18
CA ALA A 35 9.16 1.12 9.39
C ALA A 35 10.00 1.46 8.16
N ASN A 36 9.32 1.70 7.04
CA ASN A 36 9.94 2.17 5.82
C ASN A 36 10.44 3.60 5.99
N ARG A 37 11.47 3.96 5.21
CA ARG A 37 11.98 5.33 5.19
C ARG A 37 10.87 6.29 4.78
N THR A 38 10.73 7.39 5.48
CA THR A 38 9.68 8.40 5.20
C THR A 38 9.70 8.90 3.76
N SER A 39 10.88 9.05 3.16
CA SER A 39 11.02 9.43 1.75
C SER A 39 10.50 8.38 0.76
N MET A 40 10.60 7.10 1.10
CA MET A 40 10.08 6.00 0.29
C MET A 40 8.56 5.96 0.36
N VAL A 41 7.99 6.09 1.56
CA VAL A 41 6.54 6.17 1.74
C VAL A 41 6.00 7.37 0.97
N ALA A 42 6.60 8.55 1.13
CA ALA A 42 6.19 9.77 0.45
C ALA A 42 6.22 9.64 -1.08
N GLU A 43 7.27 9.04 -1.64
CA GLU A 43 7.36 8.88 -3.10
C GLU A 43 6.33 7.87 -3.63
N SER A 44 6.14 6.74 -2.93
CA SER A 44 5.13 5.75 -3.31
C SER A 44 3.73 6.36 -3.24
N THR A 45 3.36 7.02 -2.14
CA THR A 45 2.07 7.71 -2.00
C THR A 45 1.86 8.76 -3.10
N ARG A 46 2.89 9.54 -3.46
CA ARG A 46 2.81 10.54 -4.54
C ARG A 46 2.46 9.92 -5.90
N LEU A 47 2.98 8.73 -6.20
CA LEU A 47 2.69 8.01 -7.43
C LEU A 47 1.31 7.35 -7.40
N ILE A 48 0.96 6.73 -6.28
CA ILE A 48 -0.35 6.09 -6.05
C ILE A 48 -1.50 7.10 -6.15
N GLU A 49 -1.26 8.34 -5.71
CA GLU A 49 -2.26 9.41 -5.80
C GLU A 49 -2.77 9.63 -7.24
N LEU A 50 -1.96 9.36 -8.26
CA LEU A 50 -2.34 9.49 -9.67
C LEU A 50 -3.50 8.57 -10.06
N ILE A 51 -3.58 7.38 -9.46
CA ILE A 51 -4.69 6.44 -9.73
C ILE A 51 -5.86 6.66 -8.75
N ALA A 52 -5.58 7.07 -7.51
CA ALA A 52 -6.60 7.36 -6.51
C ALA A 52 -7.50 8.53 -6.95
N GLN A 53 -6.92 9.58 -7.55
CA GLN A 53 -7.67 10.73 -8.10
C GLN A 53 -8.58 10.37 -9.28
N GLU A 54 -8.39 9.21 -9.90
CA GLU A 54 -9.28 8.67 -10.94
C GLU A 54 -10.44 7.83 -10.34
N ASN A 55 -10.63 7.86 -9.01
CA ASN A 55 -11.61 7.06 -8.26
C ASN A 55 -11.42 5.54 -8.42
N LYS A 56 -10.18 5.11 -8.67
CA LYS A 56 -9.84 3.69 -8.75
C LYS A 56 -9.32 3.22 -7.39
N PRO A 57 -9.74 2.03 -6.92
CA PRO A 57 -9.35 1.52 -5.62
C PRO A 57 -7.85 1.32 -5.50
N VAL A 58 -7.33 1.67 -4.33
CA VAL A 58 -6.00 1.33 -3.86
C VAL A 58 -6.14 0.39 -2.68
N LEU A 59 -5.55 -0.79 -2.80
CA LEU A 59 -5.50 -1.82 -1.76
C LEU A 59 -4.08 -1.83 -1.19
N VAL A 60 -3.93 -1.66 0.10
CA VAL A 60 -2.62 -1.75 0.78
C VAL A 60 -2.57 -3.01 1.62
N VAL A 61 -1.51 -3.79 1.48
CA VAL A 61 -1.27 -4.98 2.30
C VAL A 61 -0.04 -4.75 3.16
N GLU A 62 -0.21 -4.88 4.47
CA GLU A 62 0.89 -4.86 5.44
C GLU A 62 1.02 -6.24 6.10
N TYR A 63 2.26 -6.70 6.24
CA TYR A 63 2.56 -8.05 6.71
C TYR A 63 3.16 -8.05 8.11
N ASP A 64 2.73 -9.03 8.91
CA ASP A 64 3.37 -9.42 10.18
C ASP A 64 3.58 -8.25 11.16
N LEU A 65 2.66 -7.28 11.16
CA LEU A 65 2.67 -6.13 12.07
C LEU A 65 2.29 -6.52 13.50
N ASP A 66 2.92 -5.87 14.47
CA ASP A 66 2.49 -5.92 15.87
C ASP A 66 1.17 -5.13 16.08
N PRO A 67 0.52 -5.24 17.27
CA PRO A 67 -0.75 -4.55 17.51
C PRO A 67 -0.70 -3.02 17.45
N ASP A 68 0.43 -2.40 17.78
CA ASP A 68 0.57 -0.94 17.75
C ASP A 68 0.85 -0.46 16.33
N GLN A 69 1.69 -1.18 15.59
CA GLN A 69 1.89 -0.98 14.15
C GLN A 69 0.59 -1.16 13.36
N SER A 70 -0.23 -2.16 13.70
CA SER A 70 -1.52 -2.41 13.05
C SER A 70 -2.47 -1.21 13.20
N LYS A 71 -2.61 -0.67 14.42
CA LYS A 71 -3.45 0.50 14.68
C LYS A 71 -2.95 1.76 13.96
N GLU A 72 -1.64 1.94 13.95
CA GLU A 72 -1.05 3.10 13.26
C GLU A 72 -1.19 2.98 11.74
N ALA A 73 -1.02 1.77 11.19
CA ALA A 73 -1.28 1.49 9.78
C ALA A 73 -2.75 1.75 9.43
N GLU A 74 -3.70 1.26 10.22
CA GLU A 74 -5.14 1.54 10.02
C GLU A 74 -5.39 3.05 9.97
N ARG A 75 -4.87 3.80 10.94
CA ARG A 75 -5.03 5.26 10.99
C ARG A 75 -4.41 5.93 9.76
N ILE A 76 -3.19 5.59 9.38
CA ILE A 76 -2.51 6.24 8.25
C ILE A 76 -3.23 5.92 6.93
N ILE A 77 -3.57 4.65 6.71
CA ILE A 77 -4.17 4.19 5.46
C ILE A 77 -5.60 4.70 5.28
N ASP A 78 -6.39 4.76 6.35
CA ASP A 78 -7.73 5.37 6.33
C ASP A 78 -7.66 6.87 5.99
N ASN A 79 -6.69 7.61 6.56
CA ASN A 79 -6.47 9.02 6.21
C ASN A 79 -6.05 9.24 4.74
N LEU A 80 -5.45 8.23 4.10
CA LEU A 80 -5.11 8.25 2.67
C LEU A 80 -6.30 7.84 1.78
N GLY A 81 -7.39 7.32 2.36
CA GLY A 81 -8.54 6.82 1.62
C GLY A 81 -8.30 5.50 0.88
N TYR A 82 -7.29 4.72 1.30
CA TYR A 82 -7.02 3.40 0.73
C TYR A 82 -7.61 2.29 1.62
N VAL A 83 -7.69 1.07 1.09
CA VAL A 83 -8.21 -0.09 1.83
C VAL A 83 -7.05 -0.91 2.38
N LEU A 84 -6.92 -0.99 3.70
CA LEU A 84 -5.90 -1.79 4.37
C LEU A 84 -6.30 -3.26 4.48
N THR A 85 -5.35 -4.16 4.22
CA THR A 85 -5.39 -5.57 4.58
C THR A 85 -4.17 -5.91 5.43
N LEU A 86 -4.41 -6.46 6.61
CA LEU A 86 -3.35 -7.01 7.46
C LEU A 86 -3.24 -8.52 7.20
N ALA A 87 -2.05 -9.00 6.87
CA ALA A 87 -1.83 -10.39 6.49
C ALA A 87 -0.53 -10.95 7.09
N ASN A 88 -0.32 -12.26 6.95
CA ASN A 88 0.99 -12.87 7.19
C ASN A 88 1.77 -12.98 5.88
N ARG A 89 3.10 -12.85 5.91
CA ARG A 89 3.91 -12.87 4.66
C ARG A 89 3.76 -14.17 3.86
N SER A 90 3.50 -15.27 4.55
CA SER A 90 3.29 -16.58 3.91
C SER A 90 1.97 -16.68 3.14
N LEU A 91 1.07 -15.68 3.25
CA LEU A 91 -0.28 -15.65 2.66
C LEU A 91 -1.14 -16.88 2.99
N SER A 92 -0.76 -17.60 4.04
CA SER A 92 -1.39 -18.87 4.44
C SER A 92 -2.58 -18.66 5.37
N LYS A 93 -2.76 -17.45 5.90
CA LYS A 93 -3.87 -17.10 6.79
C LYS A 93 -4.29 -15.64 6.57
N THR A 94 -5.53 -15.43 6.17
CA THR A 94 -6.23 -14.17 6.40
C THR A 94 -6.78 -14.18 7.82
N ARG A 95 -6.68 -13.06 8.56
CA ARG A 95 -7.46 -12.92 9.79
C ARG A 95 -8.95 -12.92 9.39
N PRO A 96 -9.81 -13.70 10.06
CA PRO A 96 -11.25 -13.65 9.83
C PRO A 96 -11.83 -12.30 10.25
#